data_AF-A0A1V2M858-F1
#
_entry.id   AF-A0A1V2M858-F1
#
_cell.length_a   1.000
_cell.length_b   1.000
_cell.length_c   1.000
_cell.angle_alpha   90.00
_cell.angle_beta   90.00
_cell.angle_gamma   90.00
#
_symmetry.space_group_name_H-M   'P 1'
#
loop_
_entity.id
_entity.type
_entity.pdbx_description
1 polymer ?
#
loop_
_entity_poly.entity_id
_entity_poly.type
_entity_poly.pdbx_seq_one_letter_code
_entity_poly.pdbx_strand_id
1 'polypeptide(L)'
;MHIISSNNSIVQCPKCNSTNIYKFGKDLNGLQKYQCQCCKRQFTLLSKHTSPKYHSCPICGRSTFLYHDYKFYSNFRCGDKKCNHSFNVIKYAHVPCSSSDDIIGKTAFKRMRHSPRIIISALRLYFLHHASTRQVASFLYQEFNISVSHVSIASWVTKFAPLFNDIFLRLSPSLNLNSDEWHADETVISIKGVKHYIWFIIDSETRFIIGYHLTPYRDHSQAYILFNNACRFGNASTIVTDRLASYNEAANRFFKNHIRVKSFTDDISNNLIESFNGSFKDFYRTKKGFKSFNSANNIIFMFVYFYNFVRKHSSLNGLTPAQVAGAKYTEFSRINWLLI
;
A
#
# COMPACT_ATOMS: atom_id res chain seq x y z
N MET A 1 54.51 32.94 -4.74
CA MET A 1 55.61 31.97 -4.91
C MET A 1 55.05 30.57 -4.80
N HIS A 2 55.55 29.67 -5.66
CA HIS A 2 55.33 28.21 -5.71
C HIS A 2 54.07 27.65 -6.41
N ILE A 3 54.16 27.66 -7.75
CA ILE A 3 54.12 26.50 -8.67
C ILE A 3 53.64 25.17 -8.06
N ILE A 4 52.52 24.60 -8.55
CA ILE A 4 52.35 23.15 -8.78
C ILE A 4 51.45 22.86 -10.02
N SER A 5 52.11 22.31 -11.04
CA SER A 5 51.68 21.36 -12.09
C SER A 5 50.53 21.69 -13.07
N SER A 6 50.94 22.05 -14.28
CA SER A 6 50.38 21.57 -15.53
C SER A 6 50.16 20.04 -15.52
N ASN A 7 48.92 19.59 -15.31
CA ASN A 7 48.55 18.19 -15.59
C ASN A 7 48.43 17.98 -17.10
N ASN A 8 49.58 17.77 -17.75
CA ASN A 8 49.66 17.17 -19.09
C ASN A 8 49.20 15.72 -18.99
N SER A 9 47.89 15.50 -18.93
CA SER A 9 47.30 14.17 -19.07
C SER A 9 47.60 13.67 -20.48
N ILE A 10 48.49 12.68 -20.56
CA ILE A 10 48.85 12.04 -21.83
C ILE A 10 47.59 11.38 -22.38
N VAL A 11 47.01 11.97 -23.43
CA VAL A 11 45.84 11.44 -24.12
C VAL A 11 46.23 10.12 -24.78
N GLN A 12 45.55 9.03 -24.43
CA GLN A 12 45.79 7.70 -24.98
C GLN A 12 44.54 7.16 -25.69
N CYS A 13 44.74 6.34 -26.73
CA CYS A 13 43.64 5.82 -27.50
C CYS A 13 42.91 4.72 -26.71
N PRO A 14 41.60 4.82 -26.46
CA PRO A 14 40.86 3.83 -25.69
C PRO A 14 40.66 2.48 -26.41
N LYS A 15 41.23 2.30 -27.61
CA LYS A 15 41.21 1.02 -28.36
C LYS A 15 42.54 0.29 -28.32
N CYS A 16 43.64 1.01 -28.49
CA CYS A 16 44.96 0.42 -28.67
C CYS A 16 46.03 1.03 -27.74
N ASN A 17 45.63 1.88 -26.80
CA ASN A 17 46.48 2.59 -25.83
C ASN A 17 47.64 3.41 -26.43
N SER A 18 47.70 3.56 -27.74
CA SER A 18 48.68 4.42 -28.41
C SER A 18 48.53 5.87 -27.94
N THR A 19 49.66 6.50 -27.65
CA THR A 19 49.81 7.93 -27.35
C THR A 19 49.89 8.79 -28.61
N ASN A 20 50.03 8.17 -29.79
CA ASN A 20 50.16 8.88 -31.06
C ASN A 20 48.78 9.30 -31.59
N ILE A 21 48.36 10.49 -31.15
CA ILE A 21 47.01 11.03 -31.31
C ILE A 21 47.08 12.48 -31.76
N TYR A 22 46.19 12.88 -32.67
CA TYR A 22 46.03 14.28 -33.06
C TYR A 22 44.61 14.80 -32.81
N LYS A 23 44.50 16.12 -32.64
CA LYS A 23 43.22 16.82 -32.50
C LYS A 23 42.47 16.76 -33.83
N PHE A 24 41.28 16.16 -33.82
CA PHE A 24 40.44 15.94 -34.99
C PHE A 24 39.15 16.75 -34.91
N GLY A 25 39.29 18.08 -34.84
CA GLY A 25 38.16 19.00 -34.71
C GLY A 25 37.41 18.86 -33.38
N LYS A 26 36.17 19.38 -33.36
CA LYS A 26 35.26 19.29 -32.21
C LYS A 26 34.03 18.46 -32.58
N ASP A 27 33.36 17.87 -31.58
CA ASP A 27 32.05 17.25 -31.77
C ASP A 27 30.93 18.31 -31.88
N LEU A 28 29.71 17.86 -32.13
CA LEU A 28 28.51 18.72 -32.21
C LEU A 28 28.23 19.50 -30.92
N ASN A 29 28.82 19.08 -29.80
CA ASN A 29 28.67 19.71 -28.49
C ASN A 29 29.89 20.59 -28.13
N GLY A 30 30.81 20.83 -29.06
CA GLY A 30 32.01 21.65 -28.86
C GLY A 30 33.16 20.97 -28.11
N LEU A 31 33.05 19.66 -27.80
CA LEU A 31 34.09 18.90 -27.12
C LEU A 31 35.20 18.50 -28.11
N GLN A 32 36.45 18.55 -27.64
CA GLN A 32 37.61 18.18 -28.46
C GLN A 32 37.56 16.70 -28.85
N LYS A 33 37.51 16.43 -30.16
CA LYS A 33 37.68 15.08 -30.72
C LYS A 33 39.17 14.82 -30.95
N TYR A 34 39.55 13.57 -30.73
CA TYR A 34 40.90 13.06 -30.94
C TYR A 34 40.83 11.88 -31.90
N GLN A 35 41.80 11.75 -32.81
CA GLN A 35 41.93 10.56 -33.65
C GLN A 35 43.30 9.90 -33.43
N CYS A 36 43.28 8.60 -33.17
CA CYS A 36 44.49 7.79 -33.05
C CYS A 36 45.11 7.58 -34.42
N GLN A 37 46.41 7.83 -34.56
CA GLN A 37 47.11 7.62 -35.82
C GLN A 37 47.31 6.12 -36.14
N CYS A 38 47.43 5.26 -35.12
CA CYS A 38 47.66 3.83 -35.29
C CYS A 38 46.41 3.06 -35.73
N CYS A 39 45.27 3.27 -35.07
CA CYS A 39 44.04 2.50 -35.35
C CYS A 39 42.91 3.32 -35.99
N LYS A 40 43.18 4.60 -36.29
CA LYS A 40 42.23 5.58 -36.87
C LYS A 40 40.95 5.82 -36.07
N ARG A 41 40.81 5.26 -34.86
CA ARG A 41 39.64 5.48 -33.98
C ARG A 41 39.57 6.93 -33.55
N GLN A 42 38.38 7.51 -33.69
CA GLN A 42 38.02 8.82 -33.15
C GLN A 42 37.35 8.65 -31.78
N PHE A 43 37.66 9.53 -30.83
CA PHE A 43 37.08 9.52 -29.49
C PHE A 43 37.12 10.92 -28.85
N THR A 44 36.33 11.13 -27.81
CA THR A 44 36.38 12.30 -26.93
C THR A 44 36.77 11.85 -25.53
N LEU A 45 37.50 12.69 -24.78
CA LEU A 45 37.92 12.36 -23.40
C LEU A 45 36.77 12.49 -22.40
N LEU A 46 35.80 13.34 -22.72
CA LEU A 46 34.58 13.54 -21.96
C LEU A 46 33.44 12.91 -22.74
N SER A 47 33.22 11.61 -22.53
CA SER A 47 31.97 10.97 -22.89
C SER A 47 30.93 11.42 -21.87
N LYS A 48 30.02 12.34 -22.25
CA LYS A 48 28.74 12.41 -21.55
C LYS A 48 28.07 11.06 -21.82
N HIS A 49 28.14 10.15 -20.85
CA HIS A 49 27.24 9.01 -20.81
C HIS A 49 25.82 9.59 -20.82
N THR A 50 25.20 9.62 -22.00
CA THR A 50 23.76 9.83 -22.08
C THR A 50 23.19 8.55 -21.49
N SER A 51 22.67 8.65 -20.28
CA SER A 51 21.85 7.59 -19.72
C SER A 51 20.80 7.22 -20.78
N PRO A 52 20.64 5.94 -21.12
CA PRO A 52 19.67 5.54 -22.12
C PRO A 52 18.30 6.09 -21.73
N LYS A 53 17.61 6.72 -22.69
CA LYS A 53 16.31 7.39 -22.47
C LYS A 53 15.26 6.46 -21.86
N TYR A 54 15.39 5.15 -22.09
CA TYR A 54 14.48 4.10 -21.63
C TYR A 54 15.27 2.88 -21.12
N HIS A 55 14.63 2.08 -20.24
CA HIS A 55 15.22 0.90 -19.63
C HIS A 55 15.53 -0.20 -20.66
N SER A 56 16.60 -0.97 -20.45
CA SER A 56 16.87 -2.15 -21.29
C SER A 56 15.86 -3.26 -21.02
N CYS A 57 15.62 -4.12 -22.02
CA CYS A 57 14.72 -5.25 -21.88
C CYS A 57 15.28 -6.25 -20.85
N PRO A 58 14.50 -6.64 -19.82
CA PRO A 58 14.99 -7.53 -18.76
C PRO A 58 15.26 -8.96 -19.25
N ILE A 59 14.71 -9.36 -20.41
CA ILE A 59 14.91 -10.70 -20.97
C ILE A 59 16.13 -10.77 -21.89
N CYS A 60 16.28 -9.81 -22.81
CA CYS A 60 17.28 -9.89 -23.88
C CYS A 60 18.33 -8.76 -23.86
N GLY A 61 18.23 -7.82 -22.92
CA GLY A 61 19.14 -6.68 -22.78
C GLY A 61 19.05 -5.60 -23.87
N ARG A 62 18.22 -5.81 -24.91
CA ARG A 62 18.08 -4.86 -26.03
C ARG A 62 17.31 -3.61 -25.64
N SER A 63 17.41 -2.58 -26.49
CA SER A 63 16.67 -1.34 -26.32
C SER A 63 15.15 -1.57 -26.32
N THR A 64 14.47 -0.71 -25.57
CA THR A 64 13.01 -0.71 -25.46
C THR A 64 12.49 0.65 -25.89
N PHE A 65 11.19 0.71 -26.15
CA PHE A 65 10.46 1.95 -26.37
C PHE A 65 9.26 2.01 -25.44
N LEU A 66 8.86 3.24 -25.10
CA LEU A 66 7.63 3.49 -24.35
C LEU A 66 6.44 3.08 -25.22
N TYR A 67 5.68 2.08 -24.79
CA TYR A 67 4.49 1.62 -25.50
C TYR A 67 3.25 2.37 -25.02
N HIS A 68 3.06 2.44 -23.70
CA HIS A 68 1.98 3.22 -23.07
C HIS A 68 2.51 3.93 -21.84
N ASP A 69 2.02 5.15 -21.61
CA ASP A 69 2.36 5.93 -20.42
C ASP A 69 1.12 6.19 -19.55
N TYR A 70 1.02 5.45 -18.46
CA TYR A 70 -0.09 5.57 -17.51
C TYR A 70 0.28 6.50 -16.36
N LYS A 71 -0.72 6.88 -15.56
CA LYS A 71 -0.55 7.79 -14.41
C LYS A 71 0.52 7.30 -13.42
N PHE A 72 0.50 6.01 -13.10
CA PHE A 72 1.32 5.39 -12.04
C PHE A 72 2.46 4.51 -12.54
N TYR A 73 2.47 4.15 -13.82
CA TYR A 73 3.52 3.32 -14.39
C TYR A 73 3.64 3.58 -15.89
N SER A 74 4.80 3.25 -16.44
CA SER A 74 5.08 3.27 -17.87
C SER A 74 5.25 1.84 -18.36
N ASN A 75 4.57 1.46 -19.44
CA ASN A 75 4.75 0.18 -20.10
C ASN A 75 5.79 0.32 -21.22
N PHE A 76 6.84 -0.49 -21.15
CA PHE A 76 7.90 -0.57 -22.14
C PHE A 76 7.79 -1.87 -22.91
N ARG A 77 8.09 -1.80 -24.22
CA ARG A 77 8.15 -2.97 -25.09
C ARG A 77 9.52 -3.10 -25.71
N CYS A 78 10.02 -4.32 -25.79
CA CYS A 78 11.28 -4.63 -26.44
C CYS A 78 11.21 -4.25 -27.92
N GLY A 79 12.24 -3.55 -28.42
CA GLY A 79 12.35 -3.20 -29.83
C GLY A 79 12.61 -4.41 -30.74
N ASP A 80 13.06 -5.54 -30.19
CA ASP A 80 13.24 -6.77 -30.94
C ASP A 80 11.94 -7.55 -31.08
N LYS A 81 11.47 -7.71 -32.33
CA LYS A 81 10.26 -8.47 -32.66
C LYS A 81 10.33 -9.94 -32.25
N LYS A 82 11.53 -10.54 -32.18
CA LYS A 82 11.69 -11.93 -31.71
C LYS A 82 11.46 -12.06 -30.21
N CYS A 83 11.94 -11.09 -29.43
CA CYS A 83 11.73 -11.04 -27.99
C CYS A 83 10.30 -10.60 -27.64
N ASN A 84 9.86 -9.48 -28.22
CA ASN A 84 8.54 -8.88 -28.04
C ASN A 84 8.08 -8.69 -26.57
N HIS A 85 9.00 -8.80 -25.63
CA HIS A 85 8.69 -8.74 -24.21
C HIS A 85 8.24 -7.34 -23.81
N SER A 86 7.18 -7.27 -23.00
CA SER A 86 6.66 -6.02 -22.45
C SER A 86 6.75 -6.07 -20.93
N PHE A 87 7.14 -4.96 -20.31
CA PHE A 87 7.29 -4.83 -18.86
C PHE A 87 6.93 -3.43 -18.39
N ASN A 88 6.60 -3.30 -17.11
CA ASN A 88 6.13 -2.05 -16.51
C ASN A 88 7.15 -1.48 -15.54
N VAL A 89 7.35 -0.16 -15.56
CA VAL A 89 8.17 0.58 -14.58
C VAL A 89 7.28 1.53 -13.78
N ILE A 90 7.36 1.47 -12.46
CA ILE A 90 6.52 2.25 -11.55
C ILE A 90 7.03 3.69 -11.47
N LYS A 91 6.11 4.66 -11.53
CA LYS A 91 6.36 6.07 -11.25
C LYS A 91 6.15 6.34 -9.76
N TYR A 92 7.08 5.92 -8.91
CA TYR A 92 6.92 6.01 -7.45
C TYR A 92 6.55 7.42 -6.96
N ALA A 93 7.09 8.47 -7.59
CA ALA A 93 6.76 9.86 -7.26
C ALA A 93 5.28 10.22 -7.46
N HIS A 94 4.54 9.45 -8.25
CA HIS A 94 3.14 9.73 -8.61
C HIS A 94 2.14 8.79 -7.92
N VAL A 95 2.59 7.73 -7.26
CA VAL A 95 1.70 6.81 -6.54
C VAL A 95 1.46 7.40 -5.15
N PRO A 96 0.27 7.96 -4.87
CA PRO A 96 -0.01 8.47 -3.53
C PRO A 96 -0.06 7.31 -2.53
N CYS A 97 0.16 7.62 -1.25
CA CYS A 97 -0.08 6.67 -0.18
C CYS A 97 -1.55 6.25 -0.15
N SER A 98 -1.82 5.04 0.33
CA SER A 98 -3.19 4.66 0.62
C SER A 98 -3.69 5.49 1.80
N SER A 99 -4.98 5.84 1.80
CA SER A 99 -5.62 6.48 2.95
C SER A 99 -5.37 5.71 4.25
N SER A 100 -5.17 4.38 4.22
CA SER A 100 -4.83 3.58 5.39
C SER A 100 -3.52 4.00 6.06
N ASP A 101 -2.61 4.65 5.34
CA ASP A 101 -1.36 5.20 5.86
C ASP A 101 -1.58 6.60 6.52
N ASP A 102 -2.66 7.30 6.19
CA ASP A 102 -2.96 8.68 6.62
C ASP A 102 -3.77 8.73 7.93
N ILE A 103 -3.22 8.16 9.00
CA ILE A 103 -3.86 8.07 10.32
C ILE A 103 -3.39 9.20 11.25
N ILE A 104 -4.32 9.97 11.79
CA ILE A 104 -4.01 11.20 12.55
C ILE A 104 -4.49 11.08 14.00
N GLY A 105 -3.70 11.51 14.99
CA GLY A 105 -4.16 11.51 16.38
C GLY A 105 -3.04 11.40 17.40
N LYS A 106 -3.32 10.73 18.52
CA LYS A 106 -2.37 10.48 19.62
C LYS A 106 -1.86 9.03 19.58
N THR A 107 -0.59 8.88 19.90
CA THR A 107 0.13 7.59 20.02
C THR A 107 0.16 7.05 21.45
N ALA A 108 -0.49 7.71 22.42
CA ALA A 108 -0.57 7.24 23.80
C ALA A 108 -1.79 7.82 24.55
N PHE A 109 -2.22 7.14 25.62
CA PHE A 109 -3.26 7.62 26.55
C PHE A 109 -2.78 8.75 27.49
N LYS A 110 -1.63 9.39 27.21
CA LYS A 110 -1.09 10.46 28.04
C LYS A 110 -2.05 11.66 28.10
N ARG A 111 -2.17 12.23 29.30
CA ARG A 111 -3.00 13.42 29.61
C ARG A 111 -4.50 13.18 29.34
N MET A 112 -4.98 11.97 29.59
CA MET A 112 -6.41 11.66 29.56
C MET A 112 -6.98 11.76 30.97
N ARG A 113 -8.16 12.39 31.08
CA ARG A 113 -8.88 12.52 32.36
C ARG A 113 -9.31 11.16 32.94
N HIS A 114 -9.65 10.21 32.07
CA HIS A 114 -10.09 8.88 32.46
C HIS A 114 -8.95 7.88 32.29
N SER A 115 -8.95 6.84 33.14
CA SER A 115 -7.91 5.81 33.10
C SER A 115 -7.93 5.04 31.77
N PRO A 116 -6.79 4.49 31.33
CA PRO A 116 -6.72 3.68 30.10
C PRO A 116 -7.75 2.54 30.08
N ARG A 117 -8.00 1.88 31.23
CA ARG A 117 -8.99 0.81 31.34
C ARG A 117 -10.40 1.26 30.93
N ILE A 118 -10.84 2.44 31.35
CA ILE A 118 -12.17 2.97 30.98
C ILE A 118 -12.24 3.34 29.49
N ILE A 119 -11.17 3.93 28.96
CA ILE A 119 -11.08 4.26 27.53
C ILE A 119 -11.15 2.96 26.69
N ILE A 120 -10.41 1.93 27.10
CA ILE A 120 -10.44 0.61 26.48
C ILE A 120 -11.86 0.01 26.54
N SER A 121 -12.51 -0.02 27.70
CA SER A 121 -13.90 -0.51 27.81
C SER A 121 -14.85 0.23 26.86
N ALA A 122 -14.72 1.55 26.76
CA ALA A 122 -15.54 2.37 25.85
C ALA A 122 -15.33 2.01 24.38
N LEU A 123 -14.06 1.88 23.97
CA LEU A 123 -13.67 1.49 22.62
C LEU A 123 -14.16 0.05 22.30
N ARG A 124 -14.23 -0.84 23.31
CA ARG A 124 -14.65 -2.24 23.16
C ARG A 124 -16.09 -2.33 22.73
N LEU A 125 -16.94 -1.63 23.47
CA LEU A 125 -18.37 -1.52 23.20
C LEU A 125 -18.60 -0.91 21.82
N TYR A 126 -17.81 0.09 21.45
CA TYR A 126 -17.97 0.77 20.17
C TYR A 126 -17.61 -0.12 18.96
N PHE A 127 -16.44 -0.77 18.98
CA PHE A 127 -15.93 -1.53 17.82
C PHE A 127 -16.37 -2.99 17.79
N LEU A 128 -16.36 -3.70 18.92
CA LEU A 128 -16.73 -5.12 18.97
C LEU A 128 -18.24 -5.34 19.09
N HIS A 129 -18.95 -4.44 19.77
CA HIS A 129 -20.39 -4.57 20.01
C HIS A 129 -21.22 -3.54 19.22
N HIS A 130 -20.59 -2.81 18.30
CA HIS A 130 -21.21 -1.82 17.42
C HIS A 130 -22.02 -0.72 18.13
N ALA A 131 -21.82 -0.52 19.43
CA ALA A 131 -22.57 0.44 20.22
C ALA A 131 -22.36 1.88 19.69
N SER A 132 -23.40 2.70 19.78
CA SER A 132 -23.30 4.14 19.56
C SER A 132 -22.55 4.81 20.73
N THR A 133 -21.98 5.99 20.51
CA THR A 133 -21.26 6.73 21.56
C THR A 133 -22.16 7.09 22.75
N ARG A 134 -23.48 7.22 22.53
CA ARG A 134 -24.47 7.42 23.60
C ARG A 134 -24.73 6.14 24.40
N GLN A 135 -24.87 4.99 23.73
CA GLN A 135 -24.98 3.70 24.41
C GLN A 135 -23.74 3.40 25.25
N VAL A 136 -22.55 3.70 24.74
CA VAL A 136 -21.30 3.55 25.49
C VAL A 136 -21.30 4.46 26.73
N ALA A 137 -21.71 5.73 26.59
CA ALA A 137 -21.82 6.65 27.73
C ALA A 137 -22.78 6.12 28.80
N SER A 138 -23.96 5.65 28.36
CA SER A 138 -24.98 5.08 29.25
C SER A 138 -24.45 3.87 30.00
N PHE A 139 -23.78 2.94 29.30
CA PHE A 139 -23.19 1.75 29.90
C PHE A 139 -22.13 2.11 30.96
N LEU A 140 -21.23 3.05 30.67
CA LEU A 140 -20.21 3.47 31.63
C LEU A 140 -20.82 4.10 32.90
N TYR A 141 -21.94 4.80 32.75
CA TYR A 141 -22.66 5.36 33.89
C TYR A 141 -23.38 4.27 34.70
N GLN A 142 -24.09 3.36 34.04
CA GLN A 142 -24.88 2.31 34.70
C GLN A 142 -24.02 1.27 35.42
N GLU A 143 -22.95 0.80 34.78
CA GLU A 143 -22.14 -0.31 35.31
C GLU A 143 -20.99 0.14 36.21
N PHE A 144 -20.45 1.34 35.98
CA PHE A 144 -19.27 1.83 36.70
C PHE A 144 -19.49 3.14 37.45
N ASN A 145 -20.68 3.74 37.39
CA ASN A 145 -20.98 5.07 37.93
C ASN A 145 -20.03 6.17 37.40
N ILE A 146 -19.58 6.04 36.14
CA ILE A 146 -18.66 7.00 35.50
C ILE A 146 -19.42 7.85 34.50
N SER A 147 -19.56 9.14 34.81
CA SER A 147 -20.13 10.11 33.88
C SER A 147 -19.11 10.54 32.82
N VAL A 148 -19.35 10.14 31.57
CA VAL A 148 -18.56 10.54 30.39
C VAL A 148 -19.51 11.00 29.29
N SER A 149 -19.23 12.16 28.69
CA SER A 149 -20.03 12.63 27.55
C SER A 149 -19.83 11.76 26.31
N HIS A 150 -20.88 11.57 25.52
CA HIS A 150 -20.79 10.87 24.23
C HIS A 150 -19.81 11.55 23.25
N VAL A 151 -19.54 12.85 23.42
CA VAL A 151 -18.55 13.61 22.65
C VAL A 151 -17.12 13.20 23.03
N SER A 152 -16.85 12.99 24.32
CA SER A 152 -15.56 12.46 24.78
C SER A 152 -15.31 11.06 24.22
N ILE A 153 -16.33 10.20 24.21
CA ILE A 153 -16.23 8.85 23.60
C ILE A 153 -16.00 8.94 22.09
N ALA A 154 -16.73 9.82 21.38
CA ALA A 154 -16.51 10.06 19.96
C ALA A 154 -15.06 10.50 19.68
N SER A 155 -14.51 11.34 20.55
CA SER A 155 -13.11 11.76 20.48
C SER A 155 -12.16 10.57 20.65
N TRP A 156 -12.40 9.67 21.62
CA TRP A 156 -11.54 8.50 21.84
C TRP A 156 -11.52 7.54 20.66
N VAL A 157 -12.70 7.29 20.07
CA VAL A 157 -12.89 6.39 18.92
C VAL A 157 -12.02 6.75 17.72
N THR A 158 -11.78 8.04 17.48
CA THR A 158 -10.92 8.50 16.37
C THR A 158 -9.48 8.78 16.81
N LYS A 159 -9.29 9.27 18.04
CA LYS A 159 -8.03 9.90 18.47
C LYS A 159 -6.87 8.93 18.62
N PHE A 160 -7.15 7.68 19.00
CA PHE A 160 -6.09 6.72 19.32
C PHE A 160 -5.71 5.82 18.14
N ALA A 161 -6.23 6.07 16.94
CA ALA A 161 -5.88 5.27 15.76
C ALA A 161 -4.35 5.15 15.53
N PRO A 162 -3.52 6.21 15.71
CA PRO A 162 -2.06 6.07 15.59
C PRO A 162 -1.43 5.11 16.60
N LEU A 163 -1.92 5.07 17.85
CA LEU A 163 -1.42 4.12 18.86
C LEU A 163 -1.59 2.66 18.39
N PHE A 164 -2.74 2.34 17.78
CA PHE A 164 -2.98 0.99 17.24
C PHE A 164 -2.22 0.74 15.94
N ASN A 165 -1.93 1.79 15.17
CA ASN A 165 -1.03 1.70 14.02
C ASN A 165 0.40 1.34 14.43
N ASP A 166 0.94 1.95 15.49
CA ASP A 166 2.27 1.60 16.03
C ASP A 166 2.33 0.12 16.46
N ILE A 167 1.23 -0.41 17.01
CA ILE A 167 1.14 -1.84 17.37
C ILE A 167 1.07 -2.71 16.12
N PHE A 168 0.25 -2.35 15.14
CA PHE A 168 0.18 -3.05 13.86
C PHE A 168 1.56 -3.11 13.20
N LEU A 169 2.27 -1.99 13.08
CA LEU A 169 3.60 -1.91 12.47
C LEU A 169 4.63 -2.79 13.21
N ARG A 170 4.51 -2.92 14.53
CA ARG A 170 5.39 -3.80 15.32
C ARG A 170 5.11 -5.28 15.07
N LEU A 171 3.86 -5.65 14.83
CA LEU A 171 3.43 -7.04 14.63
C LEU A 171 3.49 -7.47 13.16
N SER A 172 3.39 -6.52 12.23
CA SER A 172 3.36 -6.77 10.79
C SER A 172 4.52 -7.65 10.29
N PRO A 173 5.77 -7.52 10.77
CA PRO A 173 6.87 -8.40 10.33
C PRO A 173 6.70 -9.87 10.70
N SER A 174 5.85 -10.18 11.67
CA SER A 174 5.56 -11.57 12.08
C SER A 174 4.42 -12.22 11.31
N LEU A 175 3.71 -11.43 10.49
CA LEU A 175 2.59 -11.92 9.70
C LEU A 175 3.09 -12.62 8.43
N ASN A 176 2.56 -13.80 8.16
CA ASN A 176 2.65 -14.45 6.87
C ASN A 176 1.34 -14.23 6.12
N LEU A 177 1.36 -13.31 5.16
CA LEU A 177 0.24 -13.01 4.25
C LEU A 177 0.58 -13.45 2.81
N ASN A 178 1.50 -14.40 2.68
CA ASN A 178 1.80 -15.03 1.39
C ASN A 178 0.82 -16.20 1.22
N SER A 179 -0.14 -16.03 0.33
CA SER A 179 -1.23 -16.99 0.13
C SER A 179 -1.55 -17.17 -1.35
N ASP A 180 -2.29 -18.21 -1.68
CA ASP A 180 -2.57 -18.50 -3.09
C ASP A 180 -3.49 -17.44 -3.71
N GLU A 181 -4.43 -16.93 -2.92
CA GLU A 181 -5.52 -16.07 -3.38
C GLU A 181 -5.83 -14.94 -2.40
N TRP A 182 -5.97 -13.73 -2.93
CA TRP A 182 -6.55 -12.58 -2.24
C TRP A 182 -7.89 -12.18 -2.89
N HIS A 183 -8.77 -11.53 -2.14
CA HIS A 183 -10.01 -10.94 -2.65
C HIS A 183 -10.00 -9.44 -2.48
N ALA A 184 -10.56 -8.71 -3.45
CA ALA A 184 -10.81 -7.29 -3.33
C ALA A 184 -12.21 -6.92 -3.80
N ASP A 185 -12.82 -6.01 -3.05
CA ASP A 185 -14.17 -5.52 -3.29
C ASP A 185 -14.28 -4.09 -2.76
N GLU A 186 -15.20 -3.32 -3.30
CA GLU A 186 -15.47 -1.96 -2.88
C GLU A 186 -16.91 -1.76 -2.41
N THR A 187 -17.07 -1.00 -1.34
CA THR A 187 -18.38 -0.63 -0.84
C THR A 187 -18.54 0.88 -0.74
N VAL A 188 -19.78 1.32 -0.83
CA VAL A 188 -20.16 2.73 -0.74
C VAL A 188 -20.40 3.13 0.70
N ILE A 189 -19.88 4.29 1.09
CA ILE A 189 -20.23 4.98 2.34
C ILE A 189 -20.58 6.45 2.07
N SER A 190 -21.18 7.12 3.05
CA SER A 190 -21.50 8.54 3.01
C SER A 190 -20.70 9.30 4.05
N ILE A 191 -20.05 10.37 3.62
CA ILE A 191 -19.31 11.31 4.47
C ILE A 191 -19.86 12.70 4.21
N LYS A 192 -20.41 13.34 5.24
CA LYS A 192 -21.13 14.62 5.14
C LYS A 192 -22.23 14.63 4.06
N GLY A 193 -22.91 13.50 3.86
CA GLY A 193 -23.93 13.35 2.82
C GLY A 193 -23.38 13.06 1.42
N VAL A 194 -22.06 13.12 1.23
CA VAL A 194 -21.41 12.88 -0.07
C VAL A 194 -20.96 11.42 -0.18
N LYS A 195 -21.22 10.82 -1.34
CA LYS A 195 -20.83 9.45 -1.65
C LYS A 195 -19.30 9.32 -1.70
N HIS A 196 -18.78 8.33 -0.99
CA HIS A 196 -17.40 7.90 -1.02
C HIS A 196 -17.36 6.37 -1.20
N TYR A 197 -16.20 5.87 -1.60
CA TYR A 197 -15.93 4.45 -1.80
C TYR A 197 -14.83 4.03 -0.84
N ILE A 198 -15.01 2.86 -0.26
CA ILE A 198 -13.95 2.17 0.48
C ILE A 198 -13.67 0.86 -0.23
N TRP A 199 -12.42 0.70 -0.62
CA TRP A 199 -11.90 -0.49 -1.26
C TRP A 199 -11.20 -1.32 -0.20
N PHE A 200 -11.50 -2.61 -0.12
CA PHE A 200 -10.85 -3.55 0.80
C PHE A 200 -10.11 -4.62 0.02
N ILE A 201 -9.03 -5.12 0.61
CA ILE A 201 -8.36 -6.33 0.16
C ILE A 201 -8.10 -7.25 1.35
N ILE A 202 -8.48 -8.51 1.19
CA ILE A 202 -8.49 -9.53 2.23
C ILE A 202 -7.78 -10.78 1.74
N ASP A 203 -7.01 -11.37 2.64
CA ASP A 203 -6.36 -12.64 2.42
C ASP A 203 -7.36 -13.81 2.51
N SER A 204 -7.35 -14.72 1.55
CA SER A 204 -8.32 -15.83 1.55
C SER A 204 -8.00 -16.87 2.62
N GLU A 205 -6.75 -17.15 2.99
CA GLU A 205 -6.48 -18.25 3.92
C GLU A 205 -6.71 -17.81 5.37
N THR A 206 -6.17 -16.65 5.73
CA THR A 206 -6.15 -16.12 7.10
C THR A 206 -7.37 -15.25 7.41
N ARG A 207 -8.08 -14.81 6.37
CA ARG A 207 -9.18 -13.82 6.42
C ARG A 207 -8.71 -12.45 6.94
N PHE A 208 -7.40 -12.19 6.92
CA PHE A 208 -6.81 -10.94 7.37
C PHE A 208 -7.08 -9.82 6.35
N ILE A 209 -7.61 -8.69 6.81
CA ILE A 209 -7.73 -7.50 5.96
C ILE A 209 -6.34 -6.90 5.78
N ILE A 210 -5.74 -7.14 4.61
CA ILE A 210 -4.37 -6.72 4.29
C ILE A 210 -4.31 -5.20 4.13
N GLY A 211 -5.36 -4.61 3.54
CA GLY A 211 -5.40 -3.18 3.31
C GLY A 211 -6.80 -2.66 3.03
N TYR A 212 -6.94 -1.34 3.11
CA TYR A 212 -8.12 -0.63 2.65
C TYR A 212 -7.74 0.73 2.09
N HIS A 213 -8.60 1.29 1.23
CA HIS A 213 -8.44 2.64 0.69
C HIS A 213 -9.78 3.37 0.63
N LEU A 214 -9.90 4.46 1.37
CA LEU A 214 -11.05 5.37 1.40
C LEU A 214 -10.81 6.54 0.44
N THR A 215 -11.77 6.79 -0.44
CA THR A 215 -11.62 7.75 -1.55
C THR A 215 -12.98 8.22 -2.07
N PRO A 216 -13.11 9.43 -2.64
CA PRO A 216 -14.32 9.84 -3.34
C PRO A 216 -14.46 9.19 -4.74
N TYR A 217 -13.42 8.54 -5.26
CA TYR A 217 -13.37 8.04 -6.64
C TYR A 217 -13.59 6.53 -6.73
N ARG A 218 -14.16 6.05 -7.85
CA ARG A 218 -14.36 4.62 -8.14
C ARG A 218 -13.68 4.22 -9.46
N ASP A 219 -12.39 4.55 -9.62
CA ASP A 219 -11.64 4.34 -10.86
C ASP A 219 -10.45 3.37 -10.67
N HIS A 220 -9.79 3.03 -11.78
CA HIS A 220 -8.63 2.12 -11.81
C HIS A 220 -7.48 2.57 -10.90
N SER A 221 -7.35 3.89 -10.69
CA SER A 221 -6.27 4.45 -9.92
C SER A 221 -6.41 4.09 -8.43
N GLN A 222 -7.64 3.94 -7.94
CA GLN A 222 -7.90 3.54 -6.55
C GLN A 222 -7.56 2.07 -6.31
N ALA A 223 -7.90 1.18 -7.26
CA ALA A 223 -7.51 -0.23 -7.20
C ALA A 223 -5.98 -0.39 -7.22
N TYR A 224 -5.28 0.40 -8.04
CA TYR A 224 -3.82 0.40 -8.08
C TYR A 224 -3.22 0.80 -6.72
N ILE A 225 -3.71 1.87 -6.09
CA ILE A 225 -3.22 2.34 -4.79
C ILE A 225 -3.42 1.25 -3.72
N LEU A 226 -4.61 0.63 -3.70
CA LEU A 226 -4.92 -0.47 -2.78
C LEU A 226 -3.95 -1.64 -2.94
N PHE A 227 -3.76 -2.13 -4.17
CA PHE A 227 -2.91 -3.30 -4.44
C PHE A 227 -1.44 -2.99 -4.19
N ASN A 228 -0.97 -1.80 -4.58
CA ASN A 228 0.38 -1.35 -4.28
C ASN A 228 0.65 -1.29 -2.78
N ASN A 229 -0.32 -0.83 -1.98
CA ASN A 229 -0.20 -0.82 -0.53
C ASN A 229 -0.22 -2.25 0.05
N ALA A 230 -1.11 -3.12 -0.40
CA ALA A 230 -1.25 -4.49 0.09
C ALA A 230 -0.01 -5.36 -0.18
N CYS A 231 0.59 -5.24 -1.37
CA CYS A 231 1.80 -5.98 -1.73
C CYS A 231 3.04 -5.60 -0.89
N ARG A 232 2.96 -4.59 -0.01
CA ARG A 232 4.00 -4.29 0.98
C ARG A 232 4.04 -5.32 2.12
N PHE A 233 2.93 -6.03 2.35
CA PHE A 233 2.74 -6.91 3.50
C PHE A 233 2.79 -8.40 3.16
N GLY A 234 2.65 -8.75 1.89
CA GLY A 234 2.67 -10.13 1.42
C GLY A 234 2.52 -10.21 -0.09
N ASN A 235 2.32 -11.41 -0.61
CA ASN A 235 2.06 -11.65 -2.02
C ASN A 235 0.97 -12.71 -2.23
N ALA A 236 0.24 -12.60 -3.33
CA ALA A 236 -0.64 -13.66 -3.80
C ALA A 236 -0.45 -13.94 -5.28
N SER A 237 -0.72 -15.18 -5.68
CA SER A 237 -0.68 -15.56 -7.08
C SER A 237 -1.89 -15.03 -7.85
N THR A 238 -3.04 -15.01 -7.17
CA THR A 238 -4.36 -14.76 -7.75
C THR A 238 -5.09 -13.68 -6.97
N ILE A 239 -5.74 -12.77 -7.69
CA ILE A 239 -6.71 -11.83 -7.11
C ILE A 239 -8.10 -12.13 -7.64
N VAL A 240 -9.07 -12.20 -6.73
CA VAL A 240 -10.50 -12.35 -7.03
C VAL A 240 -11.17 -11.00 -6.80
N THR A 241 -11.90 -10.51 -7.80
CA THR A 241 -12.67 -9.27 -7.67
C THR A 241 -14.06 -9.42 -8.27
N ASP A 242 -14.93 -8.47 -7.94
CA ASP A 242 -16.16 -8.28 -8.71
C ASP A 242 -15.85 -7.84 -10.15
N ARG A 243 -16.86 -7.79 -11.01
CA ARG A 243 -16.79 -7.46 -12.44
C ARG A 243 -16.43 -6.01 -12.74
N LEU A 244 -16.12 -5.19 -11.74
CA LEU A 244 -15.76 -3.79 -11.94
C LEU A 244 -14.48 -3.67 -12.77
N ALA A 245 -14.60 -3.03 -13.94
CA ALA A 245 -13.49 -2.88 -14.89
C ALA A 245 -12.27 -2.15 -14.31
N SER A 246 -12.47 -1.31 -13.28
CA SER A 246 -11.41 -0.60 -12.56
C SER A 246 -10.33 -1.54 -11.98
N TYR A 247 -10.67 -2.80 -11.69
CA TYR A 247 -9.69 -3.75 -11.19
C TYR A 247 -8.74 -4.29 -12.26
N ASN A 248 -9.17 -4.38 -13.52
CA ASN A 248 -8.48 -5.16 -14.56
C ASN A 248 -7.01 -4.75 -14.73
N GLU A 249 -6.74 -3.45 -14.87
CA GLU A 249 -5.37 -2.96 -15.11
C GLU A 249 -4.47 -3.17 -13.90
N ALA A 250 -4.98 -2.87 -12.70
CA ALA A 250 -4.24 -3.07 -11.46
C ALA A 250 -4.01 -4.56 -11.19
N ALA A 251 -5.03 -5.41 -11.37
CA ALA A 251 -4.94 -6.84 -11.13
C ALA A 251 -3.88 -7.50 -12.02
N ASN A 252 -3.91 -7.22 -13.33
CA ASN A 252 -2.91 -7.72 -14.29
C ASN A 252 -1.48 -7.24 -13.99
N ARG A 253 -1.33 -6.16 -13.20
CA ARG A 253 -0.03 -5.60 -12.83
C ARG A 253 0.58 -6.24 -11.60
N PHE A 254 -0.24 -6.53 -10.60
CA PHE A 254 0.21 -6.99 -9.27
C PHE A 254 0.11 -8.51 -9.10
N PHE A 255 -0.74 -9.19 -9.87
CA PHE A 255 -1.04 -10.61 -9.72
C PHE A 255 -0.80 -11.37 -11.03
N LYS A 256 -0.58 -12.68 -10.93
CA LYS A 256 -0.41 -13.54 -12.11
C LYS A 256 -1.75 -13.84 -12.76
N ASN A 257 -2.76 -14.09 -11.93
CA ASN A 257 -4.12 -14.42 -12.36
C ASN A 257 -5.11 -13.40 -11.79
N HIS A 258 -6.05 -12.96 -12.62
CA HIS A 258 -7.19 -12.15 -12.21
C HIS A 258 -8.48 -12.91 -12.48
N ILE A 259 -9.18 -13.28 -11.40
CA ILE A 259 -10.46 -13.99 -11.48
C ILE A 259 -11.56 -12.97 -11.22
N ARG A 260 -12.46 -12.84 -12.19
CA ARG A 260 -13.66 -12.00 -12.09
C ARG A 260 -14.84 -12.91 -11.85
N VAL A 261 -15.41 -12.85 -10.66
CA VAL A 261 -16.51 -13.75 -10.28
C VAL A 261 -17.71 -13.50 -11.20
N LYS A 262 -18.19 -14.55 -11.86
CA LYS A 262 -19.28 -14.42 -12.85
C LYS A 262 -20.65 -14.65 -12.22
N SER A 263 -20.75 -15.53 -11.22
CA SER A 263 -21.98 -15.80 -10.47
C SER A 263 -21.67 -16.69 -9.27
N PHE A 264 -22.61 -16.84 -8.33
CA PHE A 264 -22.54 -17.71 -7.14
C PHE A 264 -22.25 -19.21 -7.41
N THR A 265 -22.09 -19.61 -8.67
CA THR A 265 -21.96 -20.99 -9.14
C THR A 265 -20.52 -21.42 -9.44
N ASP A 266 -19.54 -20.51 -9.34
CA ASP A 266 -18.13 -20.81 -9.61
C ASP A 266 -17.45 -21.39 -8.34
N ASP A 267 -16.50 -22.32 -8.50
CA ASP A 267 -15.74 -22.96 -7.39
C ASP A 267 -15.00 -21.95 -6.49
N ILE A 268 -14.76 -20.73 -6.99
CA ILE A 268 -14.11 -19.63 -6.28
C ILE A 268 -15.19 -18.61 -5.88
N SER A 269 -15.63 -18.71 -4.62
CA SER A 269 -16.73 -17.88 -4.10
C SER A 269 -16.24 -16.54 -3.54
N ASN A 270 -16.93 -15.44 -3.86
CA ASN A 270 -16.67 -14.13 -3.25
C ASN A 270 -17.26 -13.98 -1.83
N ASN A 271 -17.82 -15.07 -1.29
CA ASN A 271 -18.61 -15.08 -0.06
C ASN A 271 -17.87 -14.51 1.15
N LEU A 272 -16.54 -14.72 1.23
CA LEU A 272 -15.76 -14.20 2.33
C LEU A 272 -15.76 -12.66 2.36
N ILE A 273 -15.38 -12.02 1.26
CA ILE A 273 -15.24 -10.56 1.27
C ILE A 273 -16.63 -9.92 1.37
N GLU A 274 -17.65 -10.57 0.82
CA GLU A 274 -19.05 -10.18 1.01
C GLU A 274 -19.48 -10.27 2.49
N SER A 275 -19.11 -11.33 3.20
CA SER A 275 -19.37 -11.49 4.64
C SER A 275 -18.67 -10.42 5.48
N PHE A 276 -17.41 -10.12 5.15
CA PHE A 276 -16.69 -9.00 5.76
C PHE A 276 -17.39 -7.65 5.48
N ASN A 277 -17.74 -7.39 4.22
CA ASN A 277 -18.43 -6.17 3.81
C ASN A 277 -19.80 -6.05 4.48
N GLY A 278 -20.51 -7.15 4.70
CA GLY A 278 -21.73 -7.20 5.53
C GLY A 278 -21.46 -6.73 6.96
N SER A 279 -20.47 -7.32 7.62
CA SER A 279 -20.05 -6.92 8.99
C SER A 279 -19.67 -5.43 9.07
N PHE A 280 -18.93 -4.93 8.09
CA PHE A 280 -18.57 -3.52 8.02
C PHE A 280 -19.81 -2.63 7.79
N LYS A 281 -20.71 -3.01 6.89
CA LYS A 281 -21.96 -2.28 6.62
C LYS A 281 -22.85 -2.21 7.86
N ASP A 282 -22.93 -3.28 8.64
CA ASP A 282 -23.71 -3.29 9.88
C ASP A 282 -23.11 -2.34 10.92
N PHE A 283 -21.79 -2.38 11.12
CA PHE A 283 -21.10 -1.40 11.94
C PHE A 283 -21.35 0.04 11.45
N TYR A 284 -21.20 0.28 10.14
CA TYR A 284 -21.38 1.59 9.52
C TYR A 284 -22.82 2.14 9.64
N ARG A 285 -23.84 1.30 9.41
CA ARG A 285 -25.26 1.67 9.49
C ARG A 285 -25.62 2.25 10.86
N THR A 286 -25.08 1.69 11.95
CA THR A 286 -25.31 2.23 13.31
C THR A 286 -24.82 3.67 13.49
N LYS A 287 -23.90 4.15 12.63
CA LYS A 287 -23.28 5.48 12.75
C LYS A 287 -24.01 6.56 11.96
N LYS A 288 -24.99 6.21 11.11
CA LYS A 288 -25.78 7.15 10.28
C LYS A 288 -24.91 8.09 9.43
N GLY A 289 -23.83 7.56 8.86
CA GLY A 289 -22.88 8.29 8.03
C GLY A 289 -21.83 9.07 8.82
N PHE A 290 -20.66 9.26 8.21
CA PHE A 290 -19.55 9.98 8.86
C PHE A 290 -19.65 11.49 8.65
N LYS A 291 -19.05 12.26 9.57
CA LYS A 291 -19.08 13.73 9.55
C LYS A 291 -17.77 14.38 9.08
N SER A 292 -16.71 13.60 8.91
CA SER A 292 -15.39 14.07 8.47
C SER A 292 -14.63 12.94 7.81
N PHE A 293 -13.87 13.24 6.76
CA PHE A 293 -13.03 12.26 6.06
C PHE A 293 -11.96 11.68 7.00
N ASN A 294 -11.18 12.53 7.66
CA ASN A 294 -10.12 12.07 8.57
C ASN A 294 -10.67 11.24 9.73
N SER A 295 -11.82 11.64 10.30
CA SER A 295 -12.48 10.86 11.34
C SER A 295 -13.00 9.53 10.82
N ALA A 296 -13.58 9.49 9.62
CA ALA A 296 -14.00 8.24 8.98
C ALA A 296 -12.82 7.30 8.78
N ASN A 297 -11.72 7.81 8.23
CA ASN A 297 -10.50 7.05 7.96
C ASN A 297 -9.94 6.41 9.24
N ASN A 298 -9.81 7.20 10.33
CA ASN A 298 -9.39 6.66 11.62
C ASN A 298 -10.36 5.61 12.19
N ILE A 299 -11.68 5.80 12.05
CA ILE A 299 -12.67 4.84 12.53
C ILE A 299 -12.58 3.53 11.75
N ILE A 300 -12.42 3.61 10.43
CA ILE A 300 -12.25 2.46 9.55
C ILE A 300 -10.96 1.72 9.90
N PHE A 301 -9.85 2.43 10.06
CA PHE A 301 -8.59 1.85 10.53
C PHE A 301 -8.79 1.04 11.81
N MET A 302 -9.43 1.65 12.80
CA MET A 302 -9.69 1.01 14.07
C MET A 302 -10.59 -0.21 13.91
N PHE A 303 -11.66 -0.11 13.13
CA PHE A 303 -12.53 -1.26 12.83
C PHE A 303 -11.74 -2.43 12.24
N VAL A 304 -10.89 -2.16 11.23
CA VAL A 304 -10.01 -3.16 10.60
C VAL A 304 -9.03 -3.75 11.62
N TYR A 305 -8.41 -2.92 12.45
CA TYR A 305 -7.51 -3.38 13.52
C TYR A 305 -8.23 -4.34 14.48
N PHE A 306 -9.42 -3.97 14.96
CA PHE A 306 -10.21 -4.82 15.86
C PHE A 306 -10.63 -6.12 15.17
N TYR A 307 -11.01 -6.06 13.90
CA TYR A 307 -11.35 -7.25 13.12
C TYR A 307 -10.16 -8.21 13.01
N ASN A 308 -8.96 -7.69 12.72
CA ASN A 308 -7.75 -8.47 12.49
C ASN A 308 -7.09 -9.00 13.77
N PHE A 309 -6.98 -8.19 14.82
CA PHE A 309 -6.15 -8.49 15.99
C PHE A 309 -6.93 -8.84 17.25
N VAL A 310 -8.23 -8.51 17.32
CA VAL A 310 -8.99 -8.62 18.56
C VAL A 310 -10.19 -9.55 18.43
N ARG A 311 -10.98 -9.44 17.37
CA ARG A 311 -12.19 -10.24 17.14
C ARG A 311 -11.80 -11.67 16.80
N LYS A 312 -12.31 -12.63 17.57
CA LYS A 312 -12.25 -14.06 17.26
C LYS A 312 -13.32 -14.41 16.24
N HIS A 313 -13.02 -15.32 15.33
CA HIS A 313 -13.95 -15.76 14.28
C HIS A 313 -14.22 -17.25 14.42
N SER A 314 -15.49 -17.63 14.41
CA SER A 314 -15.90 -19.04 14.46
C SER A 314 -15.38 -19.83 13.26
N SER A 315 -15.36 -19.21 12.07
CA SER A 315 -14.78 -19.76 10.84
C SER A 315 -13.26 -19.99 10.90
N LEU A 316 -12.58 -19.47 11.92
CA LEU A 316 -11.15 -19.62 12.17
C LEU A 316 -10.89 -20.38 13.49
N ASN A 317 -11.78 -21.29 13.87
CA ASN A 317 -11.68 -22.07 15.11
C ASN A 317 -11.49 -21.20 16.37
N GLY A 318 -12.12 -20.01 16.39
CA GLY A 318 -12.02 -19.07 17.51
C GLY A 318 -10.69 -18.30 17.59
N LEU A 319 -9.87 -18.35 16.55
CA LEU A 319 -8.68 -17.50 16.41
C LEU A 319 -9.04 -16.16 15.75
N THR A 320 -8.15 -15.18 15.90
CA THR A 320 -8.19 -13.93 15.14
C THR A 320 -7.51 -14.12 13.78
N PRO A 321 -7.81 -13.29 12.75
CA PRO A 321 -7.12 -13.36 11.47
C PRO A 321 -5.61 -13.17 11.63
N ALA A 322 -5.17 -12.29 12.54
CA ALA A 322 -3.76 -12.09 12.81
C ALA A 322 -3.08 -13.35 13.39
N GLN A 323 -3.76 -14.11 14.26
CA GLN A 323 -3.22 -15.36 14.79
C GLN A 323 -3.06 -16.42 13.71
N VAL A 324 -4.04 -16.54 12.80
CA VAL A 324 -3.97 -17.47 11.66
C VAL A 324 -2.86 -17.03 10.69
N ALA A 325 -2.67 -15.72 10.51
CA ALA A 325 -1.55 -15.14 9.78
C ALA A 325 -0.21 -15.22 10.53
N GLY A 326 -0.10 -15.93 11.66
CA GLY A 326 1.16 -16.19 12.35
C GLY A 326 1.57 -15.19 13.44
N ALA A 327 0.73 -14.19 13.75
CA ALA A 327 0.99 -13.28 14.87
C ALA A 327 1.04 -14.04 16.20
N LYS A 328 2.11 -13.82 16.97
CA LYS A 328 2.32 -14.46 18.28
C LYS A 328 2.01 -13.48 19.40
N TYR A 329 0.89 -13.69 20.08
CA TYR A 329 0.56 -12.99 21.32
C TYR A 329 -0.34 -13.85 22.21
N THR A 330 -0.27 -13.62 23.52
CA THR A 330 -1.09 -14.36 24.49
C THR A 330 -2.55 -13.90 24.44
N GLU A 331 -3.47 -14.75 24.91
CA GLU A 331 -4.87 -14.37 25.08
C GLU A 331 -5.02 -13.17 26.03
N PHE A 332 -4.18 -13.08 27.06
CA PHE A 332 -4.13 -11.93 27.95
C PHE A 332 -3.74 -10.64 27.20
N SER A 333 -2.70 -10.68 26.37
CA SER A 333 -2.31 -9.56 25.52
C SER A 333 -3.46 -9.18 24.58
N ARG A 334 -4.14 -10.16 23.95
CA ARG A 334 -5.28 -9.92 23.05
C ARG A 334 -6.45 -9.24 23.74
N ILE A 335 -6.82 -9.71 24.94
CA ILE A 335 -7.92 -9.12 25.73
C ILE A 335 -7.61 -7.67 26.10
N ASN A 336 -6.33 -7.37 26.33
CA ASN A 336 -5.83 -6.01 26.56
C ASN A 336 -5.38 -5.30 25.27
N TRP A 337 -5.79 -5.80 24.11
CA TRP A 337 -5.58 -5.24 22.78
C TRP A 337 -4.14 -4.91 22.43
N LEU A 338 -3.23 -5.74 22.93
CA LEU A 338 -1.80 -5.65 22.60
C LEU A 338 -1.20 -4.30 23.03
N LEU A 339 -1.81 -3.67 24.05
CA LEU A 339 -1.36 -2.43 24.70
C LEU A 339 -0.39 -2.68 25.86
N ILE A 340 -0.12 -3.94 26.20
CA ILE A 340 0.75 -4.38 27.30
C ILE A 340 2.16 -4.64 26.79
#